data_AF-A0A7Z7B4N6-F1
#
_entry.id   AF-A0A7Z7B4N6-F1
#
_cell.length_a   1.000
_cell.length_b   1.000
_cell.length_c   1.000
_cell.angle_alpha   90.00
_cell.angle_beta   90.00
_cell.angle_gamma   90.00
#
_symmetry.space_group_name_H-M   'P 1'
#
loop_
_entity.id
_entity.type
_entity.pdbx_description
1 polymer ?
#
loop_
_entity_poly.entity_id
_entity_poly.type
_entity_poly.pdbx_seq_one_letter_code
_entity_poly.pdbx_strand_id
1 'polypeptide(L)'
;MAKREATHSRRPLHPYLVLVAAVLLPGAGQVINRMPTRALIMMFFMLSLGFVTMQLAAPERSFAGRHAGGLFVYAIAVMDAYFIARFRWEMFRNRAVA
;
A
#
# COMPACT_ATOMS: atom_id res chain seq x y z
N MET A 1 -26.51 -1.31 31.40
CA MET A 1 -25.35 -0.40 31.45
C MET A 1 -24.43 -0.70 30.26
N ALA A 2 -24.83 -0.28 29.05
CA ALA A 2 -24.03 -0.50 27.84
C ALA A 2 -22.97 0.61 27.74
N LYS A 3 -21.72 0.24 27.98
CA LYS A 3 -20.55 1.11 27.78
C LYS A 3 -20.50 1.48 26.28
N ARG A 4 -21.05 2.65 25.93
CA ARG A 4 -20.76 3.30 24.65
C ARG A 4 -19.28 3.63 24.68
N GLU A 5 -18.45 2.72 24.19
CA GLU A 5 -17.07 3.04 23.87
C GLU A 5 -17.14 4.12 22.80
N ALA A 6 -16.87 5.35 23.21
CA ALA A 6 -16.71 6.48 22.32
C ALA A 6 -15.71 6.04 21.25
N THR A 7 -16.21 5.75 20.05
CA THR A 7 -15.37 5.50 18.89
C THR A 7 -14.72 6.82 18.57
N HIS A 8 -13.58 7.05 19.22
CA HIS A 8 -12.71 8.17 18.93
C HIS A 8 -12.41 8.06 17.44
N SER A 9 -13.04 8.90 16.63
CA SER A 9 -12.83 8.98 15.20
C SER A 9 -11.38 9.43 15.01
N ARG A 10 -10.45 8.47 15.06
CA ARG A 10 -9.02 8.74 14.97
C ARG A 10 -8.82 9.38 13.62
N ARG A 11 -8.30 10.62 13.64
CA ARG A 11 -7.93 11.35 12.44
C ARG A 11 -7.11 10.42 11.54
N PRO A 12 -7.45 10.30 10.24
CA PRO A 12 -6.64 9.54 9.31
C PRO A 12 -5.22 10.11 9.32
N LEU A 13 -4.22 9.23 9.21
CA LEU A 13 -2.82 9.64 9.11
C LEU A 13 -2.61 10.49 7.85
N HIS A 14 -1.65 11.42 7.90
CA HIS A 14 -1.34 12.28 6.77
C HIS A 14 -0.92 11.42 5.56
N PRO A 15 -1.47 11.66 4.35
CA PRO A 15 -1.20 10.83 3.17
C PRO A 15 0.28 10.65 2.84
N TYR A 16 1.11 11.70 3.03
CA TYR A 16 2.56 11.61 2.82
C TYR A 16 3.28 10.67 3.80
N LEU A 17 2.80 10.51 5.03
CA LEU A 17 3.39 9.53 5.97
C LEU A 17 3.10 8.10 5.50
N VAL A 18 1.89 7.87 4.99
CA VAL A 18 1.52 6.57 4.40
C VAL A 18 2.34 6.29 3.15
N LEU A 19 2.58 7.31 2.31
CA LEU A 19 3.44 7.20 1.14
C LEU A 19 4.88 6.82 1.51
N VAL A 20 5.49 7.53 2.46
CA VAL A 20 6.84 7.22 2.94
C VAL A 20 6.91 5.79 3.46
N ALA A 21 5.95 5.37 4.28
CA ALA A 21 5.91 3.99 4.77
C ALA A 21 5.79 2.95 3.65
N ALA A 22 4.96 3.20 2.63
CA ALA A 22 4.79 2.30 1.49
C ALA A 22 6.06 2.21 0.61
N VAL A 23 6.78 3.33 0.43
CA VAL A 23 8.06 3.38 -0.30
C VAL A 23 9.19 2.70 0.47
N LEU A 24 9.14 2.67 1.80
CA LEU A 24 10.17 2.01 2.60
C LEU A 24 9.93 0.50 2.73
N LEU A 25 8.66 0.07 2.82
CA LEU A 25 8.32 -1.33 3.06
C LEU A 25 7.07 -1.74 2.26
N PRO A 26 7.14 -2.79 1.43
CA PRO A 26 5.99 -3.33 0.73
C PRO A 26 4.87 -3.71 1.71
N GLY A 27 3.64 -3.30 1.40
CA GLY A 27 2.47 -3.61 2.22
C GLY A 27 2.28 -2.73 3.47
N ALA A 28 3.30 -1.97 3.91
CA ALA A 28 3.19 -1.15 5.12
C ALA A 28 2.11 -0.07 5.00
N GLY A 29 2.01 0.59 3.84
CA GLY A 29 0.97 1.59 3.59
C GLY A 29 -0.45 1.02 3.70
N GLN A 30 -0.67 -0.21 3.21
CA GLN A 30 -1.94 -0.91 3.32
C GLN A 30 -2.25 -1.29 4.77
N VAL A 31 -1.26 -1.76 5.53
CA VAL A 31 -1.41 -2.09 6.97
C VAL A 31 -1.75 -0.84 7.78
N ILE A 32 -1.05 0.28 7.54
CA ILE A 32 -1.35 1.58 8.16
C ILE A 32 -2.78 2.03 7.84
N ASN A 33 -3.22 1.81 6.60
CA ASN A 33 -4.59 2.05 6.18
C ASN A 33 -5.60 0.97 6.65
N ARG A 34 -5.21 0.05 7.55
CA ARG A 34 -6.06 -1.03 8.08
C ARG A 34 -6.62 -1.98 7.01
N MET A 35 -5.83 -2.27 5.98
CA MET A 35 -6.17 -3.22 4.92
C MET A 35 -5.12 -4.35 4.82
N PRO A 36 -4.97 -5.18 5.88
CA PRO A 36 -3.93 -6.22 5.93
C PRO A 36 -4.10 -7.29 4.85
N THR A 37 -5.33 -7.72 4.56
CA THR A 37 -5.61 -8.69 3.48
C THR A 37 -5.09 -8.18 2.14
N ARG A 38 -5.23 -6.88 1.89
CA ARG A 38 -4.78 -6.26 0.65
C ARG A 38 -3.26 -6.15 0.58
N ALA A 39 -2.61 -5.88 1.72
CA ALA A 39 -1.15 -5.93 1.84
C ALA A 39 -0.62 -7.32 1.45
N LEU A 40 -1.24 -8.38 2.00
CA LEU A 40 -0.85 -9.76 1.73
C LEU A 40 -1.06 -10.15 0.26
N ILE A 41 -2.20 -9.78 -0.33
CA ILE A 41 -2.48 -10.04 -1.76
C ILE A 41 -1.41 -9.39 -2.63
N MET A 42 -1.12 -8.11 -2.42
CA MET A 42 -0.10 -7.40 -3.20
C MET A 42 1.29 -8.00 -3.01
N MET A 43 1.65 -8.37 -1.78
CA MET A 43 2.94 -8.98 -1.48
C MET A 43 3.07 -10.37 -2.13
N PHE A 44 2.01 -11.18 -2.09
CA PHE A 44 1.95 -12.46 -2.79
C PHE A 44 2.17 -12.29 -4.30
N PHE A 45 1.44 -11.37 -4.93
CA PHE A 45 1.61 -11.12 -6.37
C PHE A 45 2.97 -10.51 -6.70
N MET A 46 3.50 -9.62 -5.87
CA MET A 46 4.84 -9.04 -6.04
C MET A 46 5.92 -10.12 -6.06
N LEU A 47 5.87 -11.05 -5.10
CA LEU A 47 6.82 -12.16 -5.03
C LEU A 47 6.60 -13.16 -6.17
N SER A 48 5.35 -13.51 -6.46
CA SER A 48 5.02 -14.47 -7.52
C SER A 48 5.43 -13.95 -8.90
N LEU A 49 5.06 -12.71 -9.24
CA LEU A 49 5.43 -12.09 -10.52
C LEU A 49 6.92 -11.78 -10.58
N GLY A 50 7.55 -11.34 -9.48
CA GLY A 50 8.99 -11.16 -9.42
C GLY A 50 9.75 -12.45 -9.70
N PHE A 51 9.30 -13.57 -9.12
CA PHE A 51 9.86 -14.89 -9.37
C PHE A 51 9.63 -15.35 -10.81
N VAL A 52 8.40 -15.23 -11.33
CA VAL A 52 8.10 -15.59 -12.72
C VAL A 52 8.93 -14.77 -13.69
N THR A 53 9.06 -13.45 -13.49
CA THR A 53 9.91 -12.64 -14.37
C THR A 53 11.38 -12.99 -14.25
N MET A 54 11.85 -13.39 -13.07
CA MET A 54 13.24 -13.81 -12.87
C MET A 54 13.54 -15.08 -13.66
N GLN A 55 12.61 -16.03 -13.67
CA GLN A 55 12.74 -17.29 -14.40
C GLN A 55 12.63 -17.12 -15.93
N LEU A 56 11.83 -16.16 -16.39
CA LEU A 56 11.60 -15.93 -17.83
C LEU A 56 12.58 -14.93 -18.45
N ALA A 57 13.26 -14.11 -17.65
CA ALA A 57 14.18 -13.12 -18.15
C ALA A 57 15.46 -13.75 -18.72
N ALA A 58 15.91 -13.24 -19.86
CA ALA A 58 17.16 -13.69 -20.46
C ALA A 58 18.38 -13.39 -19.55
N PRO A 59 19.44 -14.21 -19.59
CA PRO A 59 20.61 -14.08 -18.72
C PRO A 59 21.29 -12.71 -18.83
N GLU A 60 21.27 -12.08 -19.99
CA GLU A 60 21.84 -10.74 -20.21
C GLU A 60 20.99 -9.58 -19.69
N ARG A 61 19.78 -9.82 -19.16
CA ARG A 61 18.93 -8.75 -18.65
C ARG A 61 19.40 -8.24 -17.29
N SER A 62 19.28 -6.93 -17.10
CA SER A 62 19.60 -6.22 -15.86
C SER A 62 18.80 -6.75 -14.67
N PHE A 63 19.30 -6.52 -13.45
CA PHE A 63 18.62 -6.93 -12.22
C PHE A 63 17.16 -6.45 -12.15
N ALA A 64 16.92 -5.18 -12.52
CA ALA A 64 15.57 -4.62 -12.58
C ALA A 64 14.70 -5.29 -13.65
N GLY A 65 15.27 -5.65 -14.81
CA GLY A 65 14.56 -6.38 -15.85
C GLY A 65 14.15 -7.79 -15.42
N ARG A 66 15.02 -8.48 -14.66
CA ARG A 66 14.71 -9.81 -14.11
C ARG A 66 13.60 -9.76 -13.04
N HIS A 67 13.46 -8.65 -12.31
CA HIS A 67 12.43 -8.50 -11.27
C HIS A 67 11.27 -7.58 -11.69
N ALA A 68 11.10 -7.33 -12.99
CA ALA A 68 10.16 -6.34 -13.50
C ALA A 68 8.73 -6.57 -13.01
N GLY A 69 8.29 -7.83 -12.89
CA GLY A 69 6.96 -8.18 -12.41
C GLY A 69 6.75 -7.78 -10.95
N GLY A 70 7.73 -8.04 -10.10
CA GLY A 70 7.69 -7.63 -8.69
C GLY A 70 7.77 -6.11 -8.54
N LEU A 71 8.65 -5.45 -9.28
CA LEU A 71 8.76 -3.99 -9.28
C LEU A 71 7.47 -3.30 -9.75
N PHE A 72 6.79 -3.88 -10.74
CA PHE A 72 5.51 -3.38 -11.23
C PHE A 72 4.42 -3.46 -10.15
N VAL A 73 4.24 -4.62 -9.51
CA VAL A 73 3.26 -4.76 -8.43
C VAL A 73 3.61 -3.85 -7.25
N TYR A 74 4.90 -3.70 -6.95
CA TYR A 74 5.36 -2.80 -5.90
C TYR A 74 4.98 -1.35 -6.16
N ALA A 75 5.21 -0.84 -7.38
CA ALA A 75 4.82 0.50 -7.78
C ALA A 75 3.30 0.72 -7.64
N ILE A 76 2.50 -0.27 -8.07
CA ILE A 76 1.04 -0.24 -7.90
C ILE A 76 0.67 -0.19 -6.42
N ALA A 77 1.29 -1.03 -5.58
CA ALA A 77 1.02 -1.08 -4.15
C ALA A 77 1.35 0.24 -3.45
N VAL A 78 2.42 0.95 -3.84
CA VAL A 78 2.74 2.28 -3.30
C VAL A 78 1.68 3.31 -3.69
N MET A 79 1.36 3.38 -4.98
CA MET A 79 0.38 4.34 -5.52
C MET A 79 -1.00 4.14 -4.87
N ASP A 80 -1.38 2.88 -4.74
CA ASP A 80 -2.60 2.45 -4.08
C ASP A 80 -2.70 2.89 -2.61
N ALA A 81 -1.65 2.65 -1.82
CA ALA A 81 -1.65 3.03 -0.41
C ALA A 81 -1.80 4.55 -0.22
N TYR A 82 -1.14 5.33 -1.08
CA TYR A 82 -1.28 6.78 -1.10
C TYR A 82 -2.69 7.23 -1.49
N PHE A 83 -3.27 6.67 -2.55
CA PHE A 83 -4.61 7.08 -3.00
C PHE A 83 -5.67 6.83 -1.93
N ILE A 84 -5.63 5.71 -1.23
CA ILE A 84 -6.60 5.46 -0.16
C ILE A 84 -6.37 6.39 1.03
N ALA A 85 -5.12 6.64 1.40
CA ALA A 85 -4.81 7.60 2.46
C ALA A 85 -5.31 9.00 2.09
N ARG A 86 -5.07 9.44 0.84
CA ARG A 86 -5.51 10.74 0.34
C ARG A 86 -7.03 10.85 0.31
N PHE A 87 -7.71 9.83 -0.19
CA PHE A 87 -9.17 9.79 -0.23
C PHE A 87 -9.78 9.92 1.17
N ARG A 88 -9.28 9.16 2.15
CA ARG A 88 -9.74 9.23 3.55
C ARG A 88 -9.42 10.58 4.21
N TRP A 89 -8.26 11.15 3.91
CA TRP A 89 -7.87 12.47 4.38
C TRP A 89 -8.81 13.56 3.85
N GLU A 90 -9.11 13.53 2.55
CA GLU A 90 -10.05 14.48 1.93
C GLU A 90 -11.46 14.33 2.48
N MET A 91 -11.95 13.10 2.65
CA MET A 91 -13.25 12.87 3.29
C MET A 91 -13.32 13.42 4.72
N PHE A 92 -12.26 13.23 5.51
CA PHE A 92 -12.19 13.80 6.85
C PHE A 92 -12.16 15.33 6.83
N ARG A 93 -11.37 15.91 5.91
CA ARG A 93 -11.28 17.37 5.73
C ARG A 93 -12.61 17.98 5.31
N ASN A 94 -13.31 17.39 4.34
CA ASN A 94 -14.60 17.88 3.87
C ASN A 94 -15.68 17.79 4.96
N ARG A 95 -15.69 16.70 5.75
CA ARG A 95 -16.60 16.56 6.90
C ARG A 95 -16.30 17.50 8.06
N ALA A 96 -15.09 18.04 8.14
CA ALA A 96 -14.72 19.01 9.18
C ALA A 96 -15.07 20.45 8.78
N VAL A 97 -15.40 20.71 7.51
CA VAL A 97 -15.78 22.02 6.98
C VAL A 97 -17.30 22.17 6.84
N ALA A 98 -18.04 21.05 6.79
CA ALA A 98 -19.50 20.99 6.80
C ALA A 98 -20.05 20.98 8.23
#